data_AF-A0A229SDL8-F1
#
_entry.id   AF-A0A229SDL8-F1
#
_cell.length_a   1.000
_cell.length_b   1.000
_cell.length_c   1.000
_cell.angle_alpha   90.00
_cell.angle_beta   90.00
_cell.angle_gamma   90.00
#
_symmetry.space_group_name_H-M   'P 1'
#
loop_
_entity.id
_entity.type
_entity.pdbx_description
1 polymer ?
#
loop_
_entity_poly.entity_id
_entity_poly.type
_entity_poly.pdbx_seq_one_letter_code
_entity_poly.pdbx_strand_id
1 'polypeptide(L)'
;MIQPPGTLFPPHPTSARRWGARWIDWLVPWLVTSPLWFLTAEKIQTEATKHGFTLAGKGIFKSVFGDWGALGDAAGDEAGELWSDIVFYIALTLAVQVLLIMAYEVLLTRLWGRTLGKAAFALTVRGADGGRLSFGRICARSTITVLVPGLGWVLLIAAVLTLSVLLMLAGVALLIFSAVECAVLRMSPAGKTSWHDRRTGSVVVPKTWTEQLRQAREFQQRALDSGVARARQAWQAPQVQQLSQQAQATFQQVRERGRQAIRRDDEPS
;
A
#
# COMPACT_ATOMS: atom_id res chain seq x y z
N MET A 1 -3.58 -8.95 30.73
CA MET A 1 -5.05 -8.91 30.62
C MET A 1 -5.46 -9.43 29.24
N ILE A 2 -6.01 -10.62 29.20
CA ILE A 2 -6.55 -11.22 27.97
C ILE A 2 -8.01 -10.78 27.90
N GLN A 3 -8.34 -9.97 26.89
CA GLN A 3 -9.69 -9.47 26.67
C GLN A 3 -10.60 -10.66 26.28
N PRO A 4 -11.82 -10.78 26.83
CA PRO A 4 -12.71 -11.88 26.51
C PRO A 4 -13.06 -11.91 25.02
N PRO A 5 -13.30 -13.11 24.43
CA PRO A 5 -13.65 -13.28 23.03
C PRO A 5 -15.11 -12.84 22.81
N GLY A 6 -15.34 -11.54 22.72
CA GLY A 6 -16.67 -10.96 22.51
C GLY A 6 -16.71 -9.77 21.55
N THR A 7 -15.57 -9.13 21.28
CA THR A 7 -15.52 -8.05 20.30
C THR A 7 -15.07 -8.62 18.95
N LEU A 8 -16.03 -8.82 18.04
CA LEU A 8 -15.79 -9.13 16.62
C LEU A 8 -14.94 -8.08 15.88
N PHE A 9 -14.67 -6.94 16.52
CA PHE A 9 -13.94 -5.83 15.93
C PHE A 9 -12.49 -5.78 16.42
N PRO A 10 -11.51 -5.61 15.50
CA PRO A 10 -10.10 -5.51 15.85
C PRO A 10 -9.84 -4.32 16.79
N PRO A 11 -8.97 -4.43 17.81
CA PRO A 11 -8.57 -3.29 18.62
C PRO A 11 -7.97 -2.21 17.71
N HIS A 12 -8.50 -1.00 17.83
CA HIS A 12 -8.15 0.07 16.90
C HIS A 12 -6.87 0.79 17.33
N PRO A 13 -5.91 1.01 16.42
CA PRO A 13 -4.79 1.88 16.73
C PRO A 13 -5.31 3.31 16.91
N THR A 14 -4.80 4.01 17.93
CA THR A 14 -5.12 5.42 18.15
C THR A 14 -4.67 6.25 16.94
N SER A 15 -5.38 7.35 16.66
CA SER A 15 -5.00 8.26 15.57
C SER A 15 -3.55 8.72 15.68
N ALA A 16 -3.07 8.97 16.91
CA ALA A 16 -1.68 9.33 17.20
C ALA A 16 -0.66 8.27 16.72
N ARG A 17 -0.91 6.98 16.94
CA ARG A 17 -0.01 5.91 16.45
C ARG A 17 0.02 5.82 14.93
N ARG A 18 -1.12 6.06 14.27
CA ARG A 18 -1.19 6.07 12.79
C ARG A 18 -0.44 7.28 12.22
N TRP A 19 -0.58 8.44 12.85
CA TRP A 19 0.16 9.65 12.49
C TRP A 19 1.65 9.51 12.72
N GLY A 20 2.07 8.98 13.88
CA GLY A 20 3.48 8.72 14.17
C GLY A 20 4.11 7.76 13.17
N ALA A 21 3.43 6.67 12.82
CA ALA A 21 3.89 5.74 11.79
C ALA A 21 4.06 6.44 10.44
N ARG A 22 3.10 7.29 10.07
CA ARG A 22 3.14 8.03 8.80
C ARG A 22 4.26 9.07 8.76
N TRP A 23 4.54 9.73 9.88
CA TRP A 23 5.68 10.65 10.01
C TRP A 23 7.01 9.95 9.76
N ILE A 24 7.22 8.77 10.38
CA ILE A 24 8.43 7.97 10.13
C ILE A 24 8.47 7.51 8.67
N ASP A 25 7.36 7.03 8.13
CA ASP A 25 7.25 6.61 6.73
C ASP A 25 7.49 7.77 5.74
N TRP A 26 7.31 9.02 6.17
CA TRP A 26 7.65 10.22 5.41
C TRP A 26 9.12 10.59 5.55
N LEU A 27 9.64 10.65 6.78
CA LEU A 27 11.00 11.10 7.06
C LEU A 27 12.06 10.14 6.53
N VAL A 28 11.83 8.83 6.62
CA VAL A 28 12.83 7.84 6.20
C VAL A 28 13.15 7.96 4.70
N PRO A 29 12.18 7.95 3.78
CA PRO A 29 12.47 8.18 2.37
C PRO A 29 13.13 9.54 2.10
N TRP A 30 12.74 10.60 2.82
CA TRP A 30 13.38 11.91 2.68
C TRP A 30 14.86 11.88 3.06
N LEU A 31 15.21 11.22 4.17
CA LEU A 31 16.60 11.05 4.58
C LEU A 31 17.40 10.23 3.56
N VAL A 32 16.82 9.12 3.09
CA VAL A 32 17.45 8.23 2.08
C VAL A 32 17.63 8.93 0.73
N THR A 33 16.72 9.84 0.38
CA THR A 33 16.77 10.62 -0.87
C THR A 33 17.52 11.94 -0.74
N SER A 34 18.02 12.30 0.44
CA SER A 34 18.79 13.53 0.63
C SER A 34 20.06 13.63 -0.24
N PRO A 35 20.82 12.54 -0.53
CA PRO A 35 21.95 12.61 -1.47
C PRO A 35 21.55 13.05 -2.88
N LEU A 36 20.31 12.75 -3.31
CA LEU A 36 19.80 13.18 -4.62
C LEU A 36 19.73 14.72 -4.71
N TRP A 37 19.31 15.38 -3.62
CA TRP A 37 19.25 16.84 -3.56
C TRP A 37 20.63 17.49 -3.57
N PHE A 38 21.64 16.86 -2.98
CA PHE A 38 23.03 17.33 -3.09
C PHE A 38 23.51 17.28 -4.54
N LEU A 39 23.25 16.18 -5.26
CA LEU A 39 23.60 16.06 -6.69
C LEU A 39 22.87 17.09 -7.55
N THR A 40 21.61 17.37 -7.25
CA THR A 40 20.84 18.41 -7.94
C THR A 40 21.44 19.79 -7.69
N ALA A 41 21.81 20.11 -6.45
CA ALA A 41 22.44 21.38 -6.12
C ALA A 41 23.79 21.55 -6.83
N GLU A 42 24.61 20.50 -6.86
CA GLU A 42 25.90 20.51 -7.57
C GLU A 42 25.71 20.72 -9.07
N LYS A 43 24.70 20.07 -9.68
CA LYS A 43 24.38 20.27 -11.10
C LYS A 43 23.90 21.68 -11.38
N ILE A 44 23.00 22.22 -10.56
CA ILE A 44 22.53 23.61 -10.68
C ILE A 44 23.70 24.59 -10.55
N GLN A 45 24.61 24.39 -9.59
CA GLN A 45 25.80 25.23 -9.43
C GLN A 45 26.72 25.15 -10.64
N THR A 46 26.90 23.96 -11.21
CA THR A 46 27.74 23.74 -12.39
C THR A 46 27.15 24.44 -13.61
N GLU A 47 25.84 24.32 -13.86
CA GLU A 47 25.20 25.02 -14.99
C GLU A 47 25.18 26.53 -14.78
N ALA A 48 24.85 27.01 -13.57
CA ALA A 48 24.93 28.44 -13.25
C ALA A 48 26.33 29.03 -13.50
N THR A 49 27.38 28.26 -13.18
CA THR A 49 28.77 28.66 -13.45
C THR A 49 29.07 28.73 -14.94
N LYS A 50 28.60 27.75 -15.73
CA LYS A 50 28.79 27.76 -17.20
C LYS A 50 28.05 28.92 -17.87
N HIS A 51 26.79 29.14 -17.55
CA HIS A 51 26.02 30.28 -18.08
C HIS A 51 26.67 31.60 -17.66
N GLY A 52 27.18 31.71 -16.43
CA GLY A 52 27.95 32.85 -15.96
C GLY A 52 29.23 33.12 -16.77
N PHE A 53 30.00 32.08 -17.10
CA PHE A 53 31.17 32.20 -17.97
C PHE A 53 30.80 32.59 -19.40
N THR A 54 29.74 32.02 -19.95
CA THR A 54 29.22 32.37 -21.29
C THR A 54 28.76 33.83 -21.34
N LEU A 55 28.07 34.30 -20.31
CA LEU A 55 27.64 35.70 -20.17
C LEU A 55 28.83 36.65 -20.04
N ALA A 56 29.84 36.30 -19.24
CA ALA A 56 31.06 37.10 -19.10
C ALA A 56 31.81 37.19 -20.45
N GLY A 57 31.92 36.07 -21.18
CA GLY A 57 32.54 36.05 -22.51
C GLY A 57 31.78 36.86 -23.55
N LYS A 58 30.46 36.65 -23.69
CA LYS A 58 29.59 37.40 -24.61
C LYS A 58 29.50 38.89 -24.23
N GLY A 59 29.48 39.20 -22.94
CA GLY A 59 29.40 40.55 -22.38
C GLY A 59 30.67 41.36 -22.61
N ILE A 60 31.86 40.77 -22.42
CA ILE A 60 33.14 41.41 -22.76
C ILE A 60 33.20 41.71 -24.26
N PHE A 61 32.79 40.76 -25.11
CA PHE A 61 32.82 40.96 -26.56
C PHE A 61 31.86 42.06 -27.00
N LYS A 62 30.58 42.01 -26.59
CA LYS A 62 29.56 42.99 -27.04
C LYS A 62 29.76 44.40 -26.47
N SER A 63 30.26 44.52 -25.23
CA SER A 63 30.57 45.84 -24.63
C SER A 63 31.75 46.53 -25.34
N VAL A 64 32.75 45.77 -25.80
CA VAL A 64 33.87 46.28 -26.59
C VAL A 64 33.41 46.81 -27.95
N PHE A 65 32.37 46.24 -28.55
CA PHE A 65 31.81 46.67 -29.84
C PHE A 65 30.63 47.67 -29.72
N GLY A 66 30.32 48.16 -28.52
CA GLY A 66 29.35 49.25 -28.29
C GLY A 66 27.87 48.85 -28.40
N ASP A 67 27.56 47.56 -28.45
CA ASP A 67 26.21 47.05 -28.72
C ASP A 67 25.48 46.64 -27.43
N TRP A 68 25.11 47.65 -26.63
CA TRP A 68 24.55 47.47 -25.28
C TRP A 68 23.13 46.89 -25.26
N GLY A 69 22.32 47.17 -26.29
CA GLY A 69 20.96 46.61 -26.42
C GLY A 69 20.99 45.09 -26.64
N ALA A 70 21.86 44.64 -27.55
CA ALA A 70 22.08 43.21 -27.80
C ALA A 70 22.70 42.46 -26.61
N LEU A 71 23.26 43.17 -25.64
CA LEU A 71 23.83 42.63 -24.40
C LEU A 71 22.73 42.33 -23.37
N GLY A 72 21.73 43.21 -23.28
CA GLY A 72 20.53 43.01 -22.46
C GLY A 72 19.69 41.81 -22.92
N ASP A 73 19.44 41.70 -24.23
CA ASP A 73 18.69 40.58 -24.80
C ASP A 73 19.42 39.24 -24.61
N ALA A 74 20.73 39.20 -24.88
CA ALA A 74 21.53 38.00 -24.67
C ALA A 74 21.66 37.59 -23.20
N ALA A 75 21.67 38.55 -22.28
CA ALA A 75 21.64 38.27 -20.85
C ALA A 75 20.27 37.74 -20.39
N GLY A 76 19.18 38.26 -20.96
CA GLY A 76 17.82 37.79 -20.73
C GLY A 76 17.59 36.36 -21.22
N ASP A 77 18.03 36.06 -22.44
CA ASP A 77 17.91 34.72 -23.03
C ASP A 77 18.68 33.67 -22.21
N GLU A 78 19.93 33.97 -21.85
CA GLU A 78 20.75 33.06 -21.03
C GLU A 78 20.21 32.89 -19.60
N ALA A 79 19.69 33.96 -18.99
CA ALA A 79 19.02 33.86 -17.69
C ALA A 79 17.74 33.02 -17.78
N GLY A 80 17.00 33.11 -18.89
CA GLY A 80 15.82 32.29 -19.18
C GLY A 80 16.17 30.82 -19.36
N GLU A 81 17.22 30.50 -20.11
CA GLU A 81 17.73 29.13 -20.30
C GLU A 81 18.18 28.53 -18.96
N LEU A 82 19.00 29.25 -18.19
CA LEU A 82 19.44 28.81 -16.86
C LEU A 82 18.24 28.55 -15.93
N TRP A 83 17.24 29.44 -15.93
CA TRP A 83 16.04 29.26 -15.13
C TRP A 83 15.26 28.00 -15.54
N SER A 84 15.10 27.78 -16.84
CA SER A 84 14.46 26.58 -17.38
C SER A 84 15.18 25.30 -16.94
N ASP A 85 16.51 25.29 -16.99
CA ASP A 85 17.32 24.15 -16.56
C ASP A 85 17.19 23.89 -15.05
N ILE A 86 17.22 24.94 -14.23
CA ILE A 86 16.99 24.84 -12.77
C ILE A 86 15.62 24.21 -12.50
N VAL A 87 14.56 24.71 -13.16
CA VAL A 87 13.21 24.17 -13.01
C VAL A 87 13.15 22.71 -13.45
N PHE A 88 13.78 22.36 -14.56
CA PHE A 88 13.86 20.99 -15.06
C PHE A 88 14.53 20.04 -14.06
N TYR A 89 15.70 20.40 -13.53
CA TYR A 89 16.41 19.56 -12.56
C TYR A 89 15.64 19.39 -11.25
N ILE A 90 15.01 20.45 -10.75
CA ILE A 90 14.15 20.37 -9.56
C ILE A 90 12.96 19.44 -9.83
N ALA A 91 12.28 19.59 -10.97
CA ALA A 91 11.15 18.76 -11.34
C ALA A 91 11.54 17.28 -11.48
N LEU A 92 12.66 16.99 -12.14
CA LEU A 92 13.20 15.64 -12.30
C LEU A 92 13.52 15.01 -10.95
N THR A 93 14.19 15.74 -10.06
CA THR A 93 14.52 15.27 -8.72
C THR A 93 13.29 14.97 -7.88
N LEU A 94 12.27 15.83 -7.93
CA LEU A 94 11.00 15.57 -7.27
C LEU A 94 10.29 14.34 -7.85
N ALA A 95 10.28 14.17 -9.16
CA ALA A 95 9.68 13.01 -9.81
C ALA A 95 10.37 11.71 -9.36
N VAL A 96 11.70 11.68 -9.40
CA VAL A 96 12.51 10.54 -8.92
C VAL A 96 12.24 10.29 -7.44
N GLN A 97 12.19 11.33 -6.61
CA GLN A 97 11.92 11.20 -5.18
C GLN A 97 10.55 10.59 -4.90
N VAL A 98 9.49 11.06 -5.57
CA VAL A 98 8.13 10.51 -5.44
C VAL A 98 8.10 9.03 -5.87
N LEU A 99 8.79 8.67 -6.95
CA LEU A 99 8.91 7.28 -7.41
C LEU A 99 9.65 6.40 -6.40
N LEU A 100 10.73 6.90 -5.79
CA LEU A 100 11.47 6.19 -4.75
C LEU A 100 10.63 5.97 -3.48
N ILE A 101 9.86 6.99 -3.06
CA ILE A 101 8.91 6.86 -1.93
C ILE A 101 7.85 5.80 -2.25
N MET A 102 7.32 5.80 -3.48
CA MET A 102 6.33 4.81 -3.92
C MET A 102 6.94 3.40 -3.95
N ALA A 103 8.15 3.24 -4.49
CA ALA A 103 8.86 1.97 -4.52
C ALA A 103 9.12 1.45 -3.10
N TYR A 104 9.54 2.33 -2.18
CA TYR A 104 9.71 2.03 -0.76
C TYR A 104 8.41 1.49 -0.13
N GLU A 105 7.28 2.17 -0.30
CA GLU A 105 6.01 1.74 0.30
C GLU A 105 5.55 0.40 -0.29
N VAL A 106 5.66 0.22 -1.61
CA VAL A 106 5.26 -1.02 -2.31
C VAL A 106 6.14 -2.19 -1.90
N LEU A 107 7.47 -2.04 -1.92
CA LEU A 107 8.41 -3.12 -1.61
C LEU A 107 8.26 -3.59 -0.16
N LEU A 108 8.22 -2.67 0.80
CA LEU A 108 8.10 -3.04 2.21
C LEU A 108 6.73 -3.63 2.53
N THR A 109 5.66 -3.09 1.95
CA THR A 109 4.33 -3.65 2.14
C THR A 109 4.22 -5.04 1.50
N ARG A 110 4.87 -5.28 0.35
CA ARG A 110 4.90 -6.59 -0.29
C ARG A 110 5.71 -7.63 0.50
N LEU A 111 6.91 -7.28 0.93
CA LEU A 111 7.84 -8.20 1.59
C LEU A 111 7.45 -8.46 3.05
N TRP A 112 7.11 -7.41 3.79
CA TRP A 112 6.89 -7.49 5.24
C TRP A 112 5.44 -7.25 5.66
N GLY A 113 4.55 -6.85 4.75
CA GLY A 113 3.16 -6.49 5.08
C GLY A 113 3.03 -5.17 5.84
N ARG A 114 4.14 -4.43 5.98
CA ARG A 114 4.25 -3.18 6.75
C ARG A 114 5.44 -2.36 6.29
N THR A 115 5.33 -1.04 6.43
CA THR A 115 6.41 -0.06 6.27
C THR A 115 7.21 0.07 7.57
N LEU A 116 8.37 0.76 7.56
CA LEU A 116 9.22 0.88 8.75
C LEU A 116 8.53 1.68 9.87
N GLY A 117 7.83 2.75 9.54
CA GLY A 117 7.04 3.52 10.50
C GLY A 117 5.90 2.69 11.07
N LYS A 118 5.19 1.91 10.24
CA LYS A 118 4.20 0.95 10.74
C LYS A 118 4.84 -0.10 11.63
N ALA A 119 6.05 -0.57 11.32
CA ALA A 119 6.79 -1.49 12.17
C ALA A 119 7.14 -0.90 13.54
N ALA A 120 7.60 0.36 13.59
CA ALA A 120 7.93 1.07 14.82
C ALA A 120 6.73 1.21 15.77
N PHE A 121 5.53 1.37 15.21
CA PHE A 121 4.29 1.46 15.99
C PHE A 121 3.53 0.12 16.09
N ALA A 122 4.15 -1.01 15.78
CA ALA A 122 3.54 -2.35 15.79
C ALA A 122 2.20 -2.41 15.03
N LEU A 123 2.14 -1.77 13.85
CA LEU A 123 1.03 -1.76 12.92
C LEU A 123 1.33 -2.62 11.70
N THR A 124 0.29 -3.23 11.14
CA THR A 124 0.36 -4.06 9.93
C THR A 124 -0.79 -3.71 9.00
N VAL A 125 -0.56 -3.78 7.69
CA VAL A 125 -1.60 -3.58 6.68
C VAL A 125 -2.15 -4.93 6.25
N ARG A 126 -3.48 -5.08 6.26
CA ARG A 126 -4.19 -6.30 5.86
C ARG A 126 -5.34 -5.97 4.91
N GLY A 127 -5.79 -6.96 4.15
CA GLY A 127 -7.06 -6.84 3.43
C GLY A 127 -8.23 -6.79 4.42
N ALA A 128 -9.35 -6.22 4.01
CA ALA A 128 -10.59 -6.20 4.80
C ALA A 128 -11.12 -7.62 5.11
N ASP A 129 -10.73 -8.61 4.30
CA ASP A 129 -10.94 -10.05 4.47
C ASP A 129 -9.99 -10.71 5.49
N GLY A 130 -9.06 -9.93 6.09
CA GLY A 130 -8.00 -10.42 6.97
C GLY A 130 -6.83 -11.07 6.24
N GLY A 131 -6.88 -11.13 4.90
CA GLY A 131 -5.82 -11.68 4.05
C GLY A 131 -4.62 -10.73 3.91
N ARG A 132 -3.59 -11.20 3.19
CA ARG A 132 -2.55 -10.31 2.66
C ARG A 132 -3.13 -9.55 1.47
N LEU A 133 -2.75 -8.28 1.27
CA LEU A 133 -3.17 -7.56 0.08
C LEU A 133 -2.51 -8.17 -1.17
N SER A 134 -3.26 -8.19 -2.27
CA SER A 134 -2.70 -8.45 -3.59
C SER A 134 -1.78 -7.30 -4.03
N PHE A 135 -0.82 -7.61 -4.91
CA PHE A 135 0.13 -6.61 -5.42
C PHE A 135 -0.58 -5.40 -6.04
N GLY A 136 -1.62 -5.61 -6.85
CA GLY A 136 -2.39 -4.53 -7.45
C GLY A 136 -3.05 -3.60 -6.42
N ARG A 137 -3.55 -4.15 -5.30
CA ARG A 137 -4.12 -3.35 -4.22
C ARG A 137 -3.05 -2.58 -3.44
N ILE A 138 -1.86 -3.15 -3.26
CA ILE A 138 -0.70 -2.46 -2.66
C ILE A 138 -0.29 -1.27 -3.54
N CYS A 139 -0.18 -1.49 -4.86
CA CYS A 139 0.14 -0.42 -5.80
C CYS A 139 -0.94 0.67 -5.78
N ALA A 140 -2.21 0.31 -5.94
CA ALA A 140 -3.32 1.28 -5.92
C ALA A 140 -3.36 2.09 -4.62
N ARG A 141 -3.11 1.44 -3.48
CA ARG A 141 -3.00 2.12 -2.19
C ARG A 141 -1.85 3.11 -2.18
N SER A 142 -0.65 2.66 -2.57
CA SER A 142 0.57 3.48 -2.58
C SER A 142 0.45 4.66 -3.54
N THR A 143 -0.17 4.45 -4.71
CA THR A 143 -0.52 5.51 -5.66
C THR A 143 -1.33 6.61 -4.97
N ILE A 144 -2.38 6.25 -4.23
CA ILE A 144 -3.22 7.24 -3.53
C ILE A 144 -2.47 7.89 -2.36
N THR A 145 -1.74 7.11 -1.56
CA THR A 145 -1.09 7.61 -0.33
C THR A 145 0.16 8.43 -0.58
N VAL A 146 0.85 8.18 -1.70
CA VAL A 146 2.11 8.84 -2.07
C VAL A 146 1.88 9.90 -3.15
N LEU A 147 1.15 9.61 -4.23
CA LEU A 147 1.02 10.57 -5.34
C LEU A 147 0.17 11.78 -4.97
N VAL A 148 -0.93 11.62 -4.22
CA VAL A 148 -1.77 12.77 -3.85
C VAL A 148 -0.97 13.83 -3.07
N PRO A 149 -0.31 13.50 -1.95
CA PRO A 149 0.52 14.48 -1.27
C PRO A 149 1.79 14.84 -2.05
N GLY A 150 2.38 13.90 -2.80
CA GLY A 150 3.55 14.16 -3.65
C GLY A 150 3.28 15.22 -4.72
N LEU A 151 2.16 15.09 -5.44
CA LEU A 151 1.67 16.09 -6.40
C LEU A 151 1.37 17.42 -5.72
N GLY A 152 0.80 17.40 -4.51
CA GLY A 152 0.61 18.62 -3.72
C GLY A 152 1.92 19.40 -3.52
N TRP A 153 2.99 18.72 -3.10
CA TRP A 153 4.31 19.33 -2.95
C TRP A 153 4.94 19.78 -4.27
N VAL A 154 4.84 18.96 -5.32
CA VAL A 154 5.33 19.32 -6.66
C VAL A 154 4.65 20.59 -7.16
N LEU A 155 3.33 20.71 -7.00
CA LEU A 155 2.58 21.90 -7.39
C LEU A 155 2.97 23.12 -6.56
N LEU A 156 3.24 22.98 -5.26
CA LEU A 156 3.73 24.09 -4.43
C LEU A 156 5.11 24.57 -4.88
N ILE A 157 6.03 23.65 -5.17
CA ILE A 157 7.37 24.00 -5.64
C ILE A 157 7.27 24.66 -7.02
N ALA A 158 6.49 24.08 -7.94
CA ALA A 158 6.21 24.68 -9.24
C ALA A 158 5.55 26.06 -9.13
N ALA A 159 4.65 26.27 -8.16
CA ALA A 159 4.03 27.55 -7.90
C ALA A 159 5.05 28.61 -7.47
N VAL A 160 6.01 28.25 -6.61
CA VAL A 160 7.10 29.15 -6.21
C VAL A 160 8.01 29.46 -7.39
N LEU A 161 8.36 28.45 -8.20
CA LEU A 161 9.22 28.61 -9.38
C LEU A 161 8.56 29.38 -10.54
N THR A 162 7.24 29.44 -10.60
CA THR A 162 6.52 30.15 -11.67
C THR A 162 5.73 31.36 -11.16
N LEU A 163 5.84 31.66 -9.86
CA LEU A 163 5.04 32.67 -9.15
C LEU A 163 3.52 32.54 -9.41
N SER A 164 3.04 31.31 -9.58
CA SER A 164 1.65 31.01 -9.95
C SER A 164 0.76 30.76 -8.74
N VAL A 165 -0.16 31.69 -8.48
CA VAL A 165 -1.15 31.58 -7.39
C VAL A 165 -2.07 30.36 -7.59
N LEU A 166 -2.45 30.05 -8.83
CA LEU A 166 -3.35 28.92 -9.12
C LEU A 166 -2.70 27.58 -8.77
N LEU A 167 -1.42 27.39 -9.11
CA LEU A 167 -0.67 26.19 -8.72
C LEU A 167 -0.51 26.10 -7.21
N MET A 168 -0.32 27.24 -6.53
CA MET A 168 -0.23 27.29 -5.07
C MET A 168 -1.54 26.80 -4.44
N LEU A 169 -2.68 27.36 -4.86
CA LEU A 169 -3.99 26.96 -4.34
C LEU A 169 -4.28 25.48 -4.60
N ALA A 170 -3.97 24.97 -5.79
CA ALA A 170 -4.14 23.55 -6.12
C ALA A 170 -3.26 22.65 -5.26
N GLY A 171 -1.99 23.02 -5.05
CA GLY A 171 -1.05 22.31 -4.19
C GLY A 171 -1.52 22.27 -2.73
N VAL A 172 -1.91 23.42 -2.17
CA VAL A 172 -2.47 23.53 -0.82
C VAL A 172 -3.74 22.67 -0.69
N ALA A 173 -4.66 22.74 -1.66
CA ALA A 173 -5.90 21.97 -1.64
C ALA A 173 -5.64 20.45 -1.61
N LEU A 174 -4.68 19.95 -2.40
CA LEU A 174 -4.28 18.53 -2.38
C LEU A 174 -3.67 18.11 -1.04
N LEU A 175 -2.82 18.96 -0.43
CA LEU A 175 -2.23 18.67 0.87
C LEU A 175 -3.26 18.67 1.99
N ILE A 176 -4.16 19.66 2.00
CA ILE A 176 -5.28 19.71 2.96
C ILE A 176 -6.16 18.49 2.78
N PHE A 177 -6.54 18.15 1.55
CA PHE A 177 -7.34 16.95 1.27
C PHE A 177 -6.64 15.69 1.79
N SER A 178 -5.35 15.53 1.52
CA SER A 178 -4.55 14.40 2.02
C SER A 178 -4.51 14.36 3.56
N ALA A 179 -4.33 15.49 4.22
CA ALA A 179 -4.29 15.60 5.68
C ALA A 179 -5.66 15.29 6.33
N VAL A 180 -6.73 15.88 5.79
CA VAL A 180 -8.11 15.66 6.23
C VAL A 180 -8.49 14.20 6.04
N GLU A 181 -8.18 13.59 4.90
CA GLU A 181 -8.45 12.17 4.64
C GLU A 181 -7.69 11.23 5.59
N CYS A 182 -6.55 11.66 6.10
CA CYS A 182 -5.81 10.93 7.13
C CYS A 182 -6.41 11.09 8.53
N ALA A 183 -6.96 12.26 8.84
CA ALA A 183 -7.57 12.56 10.13
C ALA A 183 -8.98 11.96 10.27
N VAL A 184 -9.76 11.96 9.18
CA VAL A 184 -11.15 11.50 9.16
C VAL A 184 -11.23 9.98 9.06
N LEU A 185 -11.08 9.34 10.22
CA LEU A 185 -11.30 7.90 10.38
C LEU A 185 -12.80 7.63 10.46
N ARG A 186 -13.35 6.90 9.48
CA ARG A 186 -14.75 6.44 9.55
C ARG A 186 -14.82 5.01 10.04
N MET A 187 -15.86 4.70 10.79
CA MET A 187 -16.19 3.32 11.15
C MET A 187 -16.61 2.54 9.90
N SER A 188 -16.10 1.31 9.79
CA SER A 188 -16.41 0.31 8.78
C SER A 188 -16.60 -1.03 9.51
N PRO A 189 -17.28 -2.03 8.91
CA PRO A 189 -17.35 -3.38 9.47
C PRO A 189 -15.98 -4.00 9.78
N ALA A 190 -14.93 -3.58 9.07
CA ALA A 190 -13.55 -4.00 9.30
C ALA A 190 -12.79 -3.14 10.35
N GLY A 191 -13.43 -2.12 10.94
CA GLY A 191 -12.86 -1.19 11.92
C GLY A 191 -12.76 0.26 11.43
N LYS A 192 -11.96 1.10 12.12
CA LYS A 192 -11.71 2.50 11.71
C LYS A 192 -10.78 2.55 10.49
N THR A 193 -11.32 2.97 9.35
CA THR A 193 -10.61 3.03 8.06
C THR A 193 -10.51 4.48 7.56
N SER A 194 -9.39 4.83 6.93
CA SER A 194 -9.30 6.04 6.11
C SER A 194 -10.03 5.83 4.77
N TRP A 195 -10.25 6.88 3.99
CA TRP A 195 -10.85 6.73 2.66
C TRP A 195 -10.00 5.88 1.71
N HIS A 196 -8.68 6.04 1.71
CA HIS A 196 -7.79 5.24 0.87
C HIS A 196 -7.78 3.76 1.29
N ASP A 197 -7.90 3.49 2.59
CA ASP A 197 -8.08 2.14 3.13
C ASP A 197 -9.37 1.51 2.56
N ARG A 198 -10.50 2.25 2.60
CA ARG A 198 -11.78 1.80 2.03
C ARG A 198 -11.72 1.57 0.53
N ARG A 199 -11.13 2.51 -0.23
CA ARG A 199 -11.04 2.45 -1.69
C ARG A 199 -10.21 1.25 -2.17
N THR A 200 -9.24 0.82 -1.36
CA THR A 200 -8.32 -0.28 -1.69
C THR A 200 -8.70 -1.61 -1.01
N GLY A 201 -9.77 -1.62 -0.21
CA GLY A 201 -10.20 -2.79 0.57
C GLY A 201 -9.15 -3.23 1.59
N SER A 202 -8.44 -2.27 2.19
CA SER A 202 -7.35 -2.53 3.14
C SER A 202 -7.65 -1.91 4.51
N VAL A 203 -7.01 -2.43 5.55
CA VAL A 203 -7.16 -1.97 6.92
C VAL A 203 -5.82 -2.02 7.64
N VAL A 204 -5.59 -1.07 8.55
CA VAL A 204 -4.40 -1.04 9.40
C VAL A 204 -4.79 -1.55 10.79
N VAL A 205 -4.16 -2.64 11.21
CA VAL A 205 -4.44 -3.32 12.48
C VAL A 205 -3.17 -3.42 13.33
N PRO A 206 -3.28 -3.46 14.67
CA PRO A 206 -2.16 -3.76 15.55
C PRO A 206 -1.61 -5.17 15.30
N LYS A 207 -0.29 -5.35 15.46
CA LYS A 207 0.37 -6.66 15.30
C LYS A 207 -0.17 -7.70 16.28
N THR A 208 -0.47 -7.30 17.51
CA THR A 208 -1.06 -8.18 18.54
C THR A 208 -2.37 -8.82 18.09
N TRP A 209 -3.21 -8.07 17.37
CA TRP A 209 -4.43 -8.62 16.76
C TRP A 209 -4.13 -9.66 15.69
N THR A 210 -3.13 -9.42 14.84
CA THR A 210 -2.74 -10.41 13.81
C THR A 210 -2.17 -11.69 14.42
N GLU A 211 -1.47 -11.58 15.55
CA GLU A 211 -0.97 -12.73 16.31
C GLU A 211 -2.14 -13.50 16.97
N GLN A 212 -3.11 -12.78 17.55
CA GLN A 212 -4.34 -13.38 18.11
C GLN A 212 -5.17 -14.10 17.04
N LEU A 213 -5.37 -13.50 15.85
CA LEU A 213 -6.08 -14.15 14.74
C LEU A 213 -5.35 -15.41 14.26
N ARG A 214 -4.01 -15.36 14.21
CA ARG A 214 -3.21 -16.54 13.87
C ARG A 214 -3.40 -17.65 14.90
N GLN A 215 -3.30 -17.32 16.19
CA GLN A 215 -3.53 -18.28 17.28
C GLN A 215 -4.96 -18.87 17.25
N ALA A 216 -5.97 -18.03 17.00
CA ALA A 216 -7.36 -18.48 16.88
C ALA A 216 -7.55 -19.43 15.68
N ARG A 217 -6.95 -19.14 14.52
CA ARG A 217 -6.99 -20.05 13.36
C ARG A 217 -6.27 -21.37 13.63
N GLU A 218 -5.09 -21.32 14.25
CA GLU A 218 -4.36 -22.53 14.63
C GLU A 218 -5.14 -23.36 15.65
N PHE A 219 -5.85 -22.72 16.57
CA PHE A 219 -6.74 -23.40 17.52
C PHE A 219 -7.93 -24.04 16.80
N GLN A 220 -8.58 -23.32 15.89
CA GLN A 220 -9.71 -23.82 15.11
C GLN A 220 -9.30 -24.99 14.20
N GLN A 221 -8.13 -24.91 13.56
CA GLN A 221 -7.55 -26.01 12.78
C GLN A 221 -7.28 -27.22 13.67
N ARG A 222 -6.63 -27.04 14.82
CA ARG A 222 -6.42 -28.13 15.80
C ARG A 222 -7.74 -28.74 16.28
N ALA A 223 -8.76 -27.92 16.52
CA ALA A 223 -10.08 -28.40 16.91
C ALA A 223 -10.72 -29.24 15.79
N LEU A 224 -10.67 -28.77 14.54
CA LEU A 224 -11.12 -29.51 13.36
C LEU A 224 -10.37 -30.82 13.18
N ASP A 225 -9.05 -30.80 13.22
CA ASP A 225 -8.20 -31.99 13.08
C ASP A 225 -8.50 -33.01 14.19
N SER A 226 -8.68 -32.54 15.43
CA SER A 226 -9.05 -33.41 16.56
C SER A 226 -10.46 -33.99 16.42
N GLY A 227 -11.40 -33.22 15.84
CA GLY A 227 -12.76 -33.66 15.56
C GLY A 227 -12.79 -34.70 14.44
N VAL A 228 -12.04 -34.48 13.36
CA VAL A 228 -11.85 -35.44 12.27
C VAL A 228 -11.18 -36.72 12.78
N ALA A 229 -10.16 -36.62 13.62
CA ALA A 229 -9.51 -37.77 14.23
C ALA A 229 -10.48 -38.59 15.09
N ARG A 230 -11.28 -37.94 15.95
CA ARG A 230 -12.31 -38.61 16.75
C ARG A 230 -13.41 -39.23 15.89
N ALA A 231 -13.87 -38.54 14.85
CA ALA A 231 -14.84 -39.09 13.91
C ALA A 231 -14.29 -40.33 13.18
N ARG A 232 -13.02 -40.30 12.80
CA ARG A 232 -12.33 -41.45 12.19
C ARG A 232 -12.18 -42.61 13.16
N GLN A 233 -11.84 -42.35 14.43
CA GLN A 233 -11.81 -43.37 15.48
C GLN A 233 -13.19 -43.96 15.75
N ALA A 234 -14.24 -43.13 15.80
CA ALA A 234 -15.62 -43.60 15.96
C ALA A 234 -16.06 -44.46 14.78
N TRP A 235 -15.68 -44.10 13.55
CA TRP A 235 -15.93 -44.93 12.36
C TRP A 235 -15.20 -46.27 12.39
N GLN A 236 -14.02 -46.30 13.00
CA GLN A 236 -13.22 -47.51 13.21
C GLN A 236 -13.65 -48.31 14.45
N ALA A 237 -14.61 -47.82 15.23
CA ALA A 237 -15.08 -48.53 16.41
C ALA A 237 -15.72 -49.86 15.97
N PRO A 238 -15.42 -50.98 16.65
CA PRO A 238 -15.94 -52.31 16.28
C PRO A 238 -17.46 -52.35 16.16
N GLN A 239 -18.16 -51.60 17.02
CA GLN A 239 -19.62 -51.49 17.03
C GLN A 239 -20.17 -50.85 15.74
N VAL A 240 -19.51 -49.80 15.24
CA VAL A 240 -19.92 -49.11 14.00
C VAL A 240 -19.59 -49.98 12.78
N GLN A 241 -18.46 -50.69 12.81
CA GLN A 241 -18.12 -51.66 11.77
C GLN A 241 -19.12 -52.82 11.73
N GLN A 242 -19.52 -53.36 12.88
CA GLN A 242 -20.55 -54.41 12.97
C GLN A 242 -21.91 -53.94 12.45
N LEU A 243 -22.35 -52.73 12.83
CA LEU A 243 -23.58 -52.12 12.29
C LEU A 243 -23.51 -51.93 10.78
N SER A 244 -22.38 -51.48 10.25
CA SER A 244 -22.20 -51.29 8.81
C SER A 244 -22.24 -52.62 8.04
N GLN A 245 -21.66 -53.68 8.60
CA GLN A 245 -21.70 -55.03 8.02
C GLN A 245 -23.12 -55.61 8.06
N GLN A 246 -23.84 -55.43 9.17
CA GLN A 246 -25.25 -55.83 9.28
C GLN A 246 -26.11 -55.11 8.26
N ALA A 247 -25.97 -53.79 8.13
CA ALA A 247 -26.72 -53.01 7.15
C ALA A 247 -26.44 -53.45 5.72
N GLN A 248 -25.18 -53.75 5.38
CA GLN A 248 -24.81 -54.31 4.07
C GLN A 248 -25.44 -55.68 3.83
N ALA A 249 -25.44 -56.56 4.83
CA ALA A 249 -26.07 -57.88 4.74
C ALA A 249 -27.60 -57.77 4.53
N THR A 250 -28.27 -56.87 5.25
CA THR A 250 -29.71 -56.61 5.06
C THR A 250 -30.00 -56.07 3.66
N PHE A 251 -29.18 -55.14 3.16
CA PHE A 251 -29.34 -54.62 1.80
C PHE A 251 -29.16 -55.69 0.73
N GLN A 252 -28.19 -56.60 0.90
CA GLN A 252 -28.00 -57.73 -0.03
C GLN A 252 -29.20 -58.67 -0.03
N GLN A 253 -29.73 -59.02 1.15
CA GLN A 253 -30.94 -59.85 1.27
C GLN A 253 -32.15 -59.21 0.61
N VAL A 254 -32.38 -57.91 0.81
CA VAL A 254 -33.48 -57.18 0.16
C VAL A 254 -33.30 -57.17 -1.36
N ARG A 255 -32.07 -56.97 -1.84
CA ARG A 255 -31.75 -56.98 -3.28
C ARG A 255 -31.96 -58.36 -3.91
N GLU A 256 -31.58 -59.44 -3.21
CA GLU A 256 -31.79 -60.82 -3.67
C GLU A 256 -33.27 -61.19 -3.69
N ARG A 257 -34.04 -60.82 -2.66
CA ARG A 257 -35.50 -60.99 -2.65
C ARG A 257 -36.17 -60.22 -3.78
N GLY A 258 -35.72 -58.99 -4.05
CA GLY A 258 -36.21 -58.22 -5.19
C GLY A 258 -35.95 -58.91 -6.53
N ARG A 259 -34.75 -59.49 -6.71
CA ARG A 259 -34.43 -60.29 -7.92
C ARG A 259 -35.24 -61.57 -8.04
N GLN A 260 -35.53 -62.24 -6.92
CA GLN A 260 -36.35 -63.46 -6.89
C GLN A 260 -37.83 -63.16 -7.17
N ALA A 261 -38.35 -62.03 -6.68
CA ALA A 261 -39.71 -61.59 -7.00
C ALA A 261 -39.86 -61.32 -8.50
N ILE A 262 -38.90 -60.60 -9.10
CA ILE A 262 -38.90 -60.34 -10.55
C ILE A 262 -38.85 -61.64 -11.36
N ARG A 263 -38.02 -62.62 -10.98
CA ARG A 263 -37.98 -63.93 -11.68
C ARG A 263 -39.27 -64.75 -11.55
N ARG A 264 -40.04 -64.57 -10.48
CA ARG A 264 -41.30 -65.29 -10.26
C ARG A 264 -42.43 -64.77 -11.13
N ASP A 265 -42.37 -63.48 -11.47
CA ASP A 265 -43.34 -62.85 -12.38
C ASP A 265 -43.05 -63.18 -13.86
N ASP A 266 -41.86 -63.73 -14.18
CA ASP A 266 -41.42 -64.11 -15.52
C ASP A 266 -41.62 -65.62 -15.86
N GLU A 267 -42.14 -66.45 -14.93
CA GLU A 267 -42.50 -67.85 -15.23
C GLU A 267 -43.91 -67.93 -15.86
N PRO A 268 -44.06 -68.35 -17.13
CA PRO A 268 -45.36 -68.47 -17.77
C PRO A 268 -46.12 -69.68 -17.23
N SER A 269 -47.30 -69.43 -16.68
CA SER A 269 -48.33 -70.43 -16.33
C SER A 269 -48.93 -71.10 -17.56
#